data_AF-A0A7H0GWR6-F1
#
_entry.id   AF-A0A7H0GWR6-F1
#
_cell.length_a   1.000
_cell.length_b   1.000
_cell.length_c   1.000
_cell.angle_alpha   90.00
_cell.angle_beta   90.00
_cell.angle_gamma   90.00
#
_symmetry.space_group_name_H-M   'P 1'
#
loop_
_entity.id
_entity.type
_entity.pdbx_description
1 polymer ?
#
loop_
_entity_poly.entity_id
_entity_poly.type
_entity_poly.pdbx_seq_one_letter_code
_entity_poly.pdbx_strand_id
1 'polypeptide(L)'
;MPDHIHGILIFDKLSEATSGLSYQNKFGPQRENLAAVLRGFKAGVSSWARSKNLDFKWQAGFHDRVIRNENELEKIRHYIATNPSRWEQEQLKEENSI
;
A
#
# COMPACT_ATOMS: atom_id res chain seq x y z
N MET A 1 -9.51 -0.48 -6.81
CA MET A 1 -10.87 -1.04 -6.82
C MET A 1 -11.70 -0.17 -5.88
N PRO A 2 -13.04 -0.31 -5.84
CA PRO A 2 -13.88 0.51 -4.98
C PRO A 2 -13.59 0.34 -3.47
N ASP A 3 -13.08 -0.83 -3.06
CA ASP A 3 -12.87 -1.23 -1.66
C ASP A 3 -11.39 -1.27 -1.22
N HIS A 4 -10.44 -1.38 -2.15
CA HIS A 4 -9.02 -1.42 -1.86
C HIS A 4 -8.13 -0.74 -2.91
N ILE A 5 -6.92 -0.40 -2.49
CA ILE A 5 -5.90 0.26 -3.32
C ILE A 5 -4.64 -0.60 -3.39
N HIS A 6 -3.99 -0.57 -4.56
CA HIS A 6 -2.65 -1.10 -4.77
C HIS A 6 -1.73 0.05 -5.19
N GLY A 7 -0.48 0.03 -4.74
CA GLY A 7 0.49 1.07 -5.08
C GLY A 7 1.92 0.56 -4.96
N ILE A 8 2.81 1.23 -5.69
CA ILE A 8 4.26 1.00 -5.63
C ILE A 8 4.88 2.22 -4.94
N LEU A 9 5.68 1.96 -3.91
CA LEU A 9 6.42 2.98 -3.18
C LEU A 9 7.92 2.78 -3.45
N ILE A 10 8.59 3.85 -3.86
CA ILE A 10 10.04 3.86 -4.06
C ILE A 10 10.64 4.76 -2.98
N PHE A 11 11.56 4.21 -2.21
CA PHE A 11 12.29 4.93 -1.18
C PHE A 11 13.71 5.17 -1.66
N ASP A 12 14.00 6.41 -2.06
CA ASP A 12 15.36 6.83 -2.35
C ASP A 12 16.07 7.17 -1.04
N LYS A 13 16.59 6.13 -0.37
CA LYS A 13 17.43 6.29 0.82
C LYS A 13 18.87 6.22 0.38
N LEU A 14 19.62 7.31 0.58
CA LEU A 14 21.07 7.31 0.41
C LEU A 14 21.65 6.18 1.26
N SER A 15 22.27 5.21 0.60
CA SER A 15 23.01 4.14 1.26
C SER A 15 24.26 4.75 1.88
N GLU A 16 24.17 5.27 3.10
CA GLU A 16 25.37 5.35 3.92
C GLU A 16 25.97 3.95 4.00
N ALA A 17 27.23 3.80 3.62
CA ALA A 17 27.94 2.54 3.71
C ALA A 17 27.90 2.09 5.17
N THR A 18 26.95 1.23 5.52
CA THR A 18 26.72 0.77 6.88
C THR A 18 27.86 -0.15 7.28
N SER A 19 28.90 0.46 7.86
CA SER A 19 29.86 -0.20 8.72
C SER A 19 29.11 -0.93 9.83
N GLY A 20 29.01 -2.26 9.71
CA GLY A 20 28.51 -3.17 10.75
C GLY A 20 27.15 -2.79 11.33
N LEU A 21 26.06 -3.27 10.70
CA LEU A 21 24.71 -3.14 11.25
C LEU A 21 24.59 -3.86 12.61
N SER A 22 24.81 -3.15 13.71
CA SER A 22 24.31 -3.58 15.01
C SER A 22 22.83 -3.23 15.07
N TYR A 23 21.95 -4.22 14.80
CA TYR A 23 20.51 -4.03 14.98
C TYR A 23 20.23 -3.87 16.48
N GLN A 24 19.98 -2.62 16.92
CA GLN A 24 19.53 -2.33 18.28
C GLN A 24 18.06 -1.94 18.24
N ASN A 25 17.21 -2.76 18.85
CA ASN A 25 15.81 -2.40 19.10
C ASN A 25 15.78 -1.16 20.01
N LYS A 26 15.32 -0.02 19.48
CA LYS A 26 15.02 1.17 20.29
C LYS A 26 13.50 1.31 20.39
N PHE A 27 12.98 1.27 21.62
CA PHE A 27 11.60 1.65 21.87
C PHE A 27 11.44 3.15 21.65
N GLY A 28 10.61 3.52 20.67
CA GLY A 28 10.37 4.90 20.29
C GLY A 28 9.33 4.99 19.17
N PRO A 29 8.87 6.20 18.82
CA PRO A 29 7.94 6.37 17.71
C PRO A 29 8.55 5.81 16.42
N GLN A 30 7.79 4.96 15.72
CA GLN A 30 8.20 4.44 14.42
C GLN A 30 8.42 5.60 13.44
N ARG A 31 9.63 5.70 12.89
CA ARG A 31 10.04 6.69 11.90
C ARG A 31 10.86 6.01 10.81
N GLU A 32 10.92 6.62 9.63
CA GLU A 32 11.72 6.15 8.48
C GLU A 32 11.44 4.70 8.03
N ASN A 33 10.19 4.25 8.11
CA ASN A 33 9.80 2.92 7.65
C ASN A 33 8.43 2.94 6.98
N LEU A 34 8.12 1.86 6.26
CA LEU A 34 6.87 1.70 5.50
C LEU A 34 5.63 1.91 6.39
N ALA A 35 5.63 1.36 7.61
CA ALA A 35 4.49 1.48 8.52
C ALA A 35 4.23 2.93 8.95
N ALA A 36 5.28 3.74 9.15
CA ALA A 36 5.14 5.16 9.45
C ALA A 36 4.51 5.95 8.28
N VAL A 37 4.95 5.66 7.05
CA VAL A 37 4.41 6.28 5.83
C VAL A 37 2.94 5.93 5.62
N LEU A 38 2.61 4.64 5.70
CA LEU A 38 1.22 4.18 5.53
C LEU A 38 0.30 4.66 6.64
N ARG A 39 0.80 4.78 7.87
CA ARG A 39 0.04 5.39 8.98
C ARG A 39 -0.32 6.84 8.67
N GLY A 40 0.64 7.64 8.18
CA GLY A 40 0.40 9.02 7.77
C GLY A 40 -0.63 9.12 6.64
N PHE A 41 -0.47 8.30 5.59
CA PHE A 41 -1.43 8.23 4.49
C PHE A 41 -2.85 7.88 4.96
N LYS A 42 -3.01 6.77 5.69
CA LYS A 42 -4.32 6.32 6.20
C LYS A 42 -4.95 7.35 7.13
N ALA A 43 -4.16 8.00 7.98
CA ALA A 43 -4.63 9.04 8.88
C ALA A 43 -5.14 10.26 8.11
N GLY A 44 -4.40 10.73 7.10
CA GLY A 44 -4.79 11.84 6.24
C GLY A 44 -6.12 11.58 5.52
N VAL A 45 -6.26 10.43 4.87
CA VAL A 45 -7.50 10.05 4.18
C VAL A 45 -8.66 9.90 5.16
N SER A 46 -8.44 9.28 6.33
CA SER A 46 -9.49 9.14 7.34
C SER A 46 -9.95 10.50 7.89
N SER A 47 -9.01 11.44 8.09
CA SER A 47 -9.31 12.80 8.54
C SER A 47 -10.15 13.54 7.49
N TRP A 48 -9.74 13.46 6.23
CA TRP A 48 -10.47 14.05 5.12
C TRP A 48 -11.89 13.47 5.00
N ALA A 49 -12.03 12.14 5.02
CA ALA A 49 -13.32 11.48 4.94
C ALA A 49 -14.26 11.87 6.09
N ARG A 50 -13.75 11.94 7.33
CA ARG A 50 -14.51 12.42 8.49
C ARG A 50 -14.96 13.87 8.33
N SER A 51 -14.09 14.75 7.83
CA SER A 51 -14.46 16.16 7.57
C SER A 51 -15.54 16.31 6.49
N LYS A 52 -15.71 15.29 5.65
CA LYS A 52 -16.76 15.21 4.62
C LYS A 52 -17.96 14.37 5.06
N ASN A 53 -17.97 13.90 6.30
CA ASN A 53 -19.02 13.04 6.87
C ASN A 53 -19.29 11.78 6.02
N LEU A 54 -18.24 11.24 5.40
CA LEU A 54 -18.30 10.00 4.62
C LEU A 54 -18.20 8.80 5.56
N ASP A 55 -19.04 7.79 5.32
CA ASP A 55 -18.91 6.49 5.98
C ASP A 55 -17.74 5.72 5.38
N PHE A 56 -16.57 5.89 5.98
CA PHE A 56 -15.31 5.35 5.48
C PHE A 56 -14.48 4.78 6.62
N LYS A 57 -13.96 3.57 6.41
CA LYS A 57 -13.03 2.93 7.33
C LYS A 57 -12.01 2.09 6.59
N TRP A 58 -10.75 2.18 7.03
CA TRP A 58 -9.72 1.27 6.57
C TRP A 58 -9.84 -0.11 7.20
N GLN A 59 -9.57 -1.15 6.42
CA GLN A 59 -9.17 -2.45 6.98
C GLN A 59 -7.88 -2.31 7.82
N ALA A 60 -7.79 -3.11 8.89
CA ALA A 60 -6.62 -3.16 9.76
C ALA A 60 -5.41 -3.75 9.01
N GLY A 61 -4.21 -3.26 9.30
CA GLY A 61 -2.98 -3.72 8.65
C GLY A 61 -2.86 -3.30 7.18
N PHE A 62 -1.89 -3.88 6.49
CA PHE A 62 -1.65 -3.72 5.05
C PHE A 62 -0.84 -4.93 4.57
N HIS A 63 -0.92 -5.23 3.27
CA HIS A 63 -0.07 -6.22 2.63
C HIS A 63 1.07 -5.48 1.92
N ASP A 64 2.31 -5.92 2.13
CA ASP A 64 3.50 -5.36 1.47
C ASP A 64 4.36 -6.45 0.82
N ARG A 65 5.16 -6.03 -0.17
CA ARG A 65 6.10 -6.89 -0.89
C ARG A 65 7.26 -6.05 -1.41
N VAL A 66 8.49 -6.46 -1.10
CA VAL A 66 9.71 -5.86 -1.66
C VAL A 66 9.91 -6.34 -3.09
N ILE A 67 9.93 -5.41 -4.04
CA ILE A 67 10.20 -5.65 -5.47
C ILE A 67 11.71 -5.68 -5.67
N ARG A 68 12.25 -6.80 -6.15
CA ARG A 68 13.71 -7.05 -6.16
C ARG A 68 14.35 -6.96 -7.55
N ASN A 69 13.55 -6.91 -8.61
CA ASN A 69 14.04 -6.86 -9.98
C ASN A 69 13.00 -6.28 -10.94
N GLU A 70 13.46 -5.93 -12.15
CA GLU A 70 12.63 -5.29 -13.18
C GLU A 70 11.48 -6.18 -13.66
N ASN A 71 11.71 -7.48 -13.83
CA ASN A 71 10.66 -8.41 -14.26
C ASN A 71 9.51 -8.50 -13.23
N GLU A 72 9.84 -8.46 -11.94
CA GLU A 72 8.85 -8.39 -10.88
C GLU A 72 8.11 -7.04 -10.87
N LEU A 73 8.84 -5.94 -11.07
CA LEU A 73 8.25 -4.61 -11.19
C LEU A 73 7.23 -4.57 -12.32
N GLU A 74 7.59 -5.06 -13.51
CA GLU A 74 6.71 -5.05 -14.68
C GLU A 74 5.44 -5.88 -14.45
N LYS A 75 5.57 -7.06 -13.85
CA LYS A 75 4.39 -7.88 -13.48
C LYS A 75 3.45 -7.15 -12.53
N ILE A 76 4.00 -6.47 -11.51
CA ILE A 76 3.19 -5.73 -10.53
C ILE A 76 2.55 -4.52 -11.19
N ARG A 77 3.27 -3.78 -12.05
CA ARG A 77 2.70 -2.66 -12.81
C ARG A 77 1.55 -3.12 -13.69
N HIS A 78 1.74 -4.21 -14.43
CA HIS A 78 0.69 -4.82 -15.25
C HIS A 78 -0.52 -5.24 -14.40
N TYR A 79 -0.30 -5.88 -13.26
CA TYR A 79 -1.36 -6.24 -12.33
C TYR A 79 -2.14 -5.01 -11.87
N ILE A 80 -1.47 -3.99 -11.35
CA ILE A 80 -2.12 -2.76 -10.86
C ILE A 80 -2.93 -2.08 -11.98
N ALA A 81 -2.39 -2.03 -13.20
CA ALA A 81 -3.05 -1.40 -14.33
C ALA A 81 -4.29 -2.19 -14.81
N THR A 82 -4.23 -3.52 -14.78
CA THR A 82 -5.32 -4.37 -15.31
C THR A 82 -6.36 -4.77 -14.27
N ASN A 83 -6.04 -4.68 -12.98
CA ASN A 83 -6.93 -5.11 -11.91
C ASN A 83 -8.28 -4.34 -11.85
N PRO A 84 -8.36 -3.03 -12.13
CA PRO A 84 -9.65 -2.33 -12.18
C PRO A 84 -10.63 -2.95 -13.19
N SER A 85 -10.18 -3.27 -14.40
CA SER A 85 -11.01 -3.91 -15.43
C SER A 85 -11.38 -5.35 -15.07
N ARG A 86 -10.47 -6.10 -14.43
CA ARG A 86 -10.76 -7.46 -13.93
C ARG A 86 -11.85 -7.44 -12.86
N TRP A 87 -11.76 -6.48 -11.94
CA TRP A 87 -12.76 -6.28 -10.89
C TRP A 87 -14.15 -6.04 -11.48
N GLU A 88 -14.27 -5.15 -12.46
CA GLU A 88 -15.53 -4.87 -13.14
C GLU A 88 -16.12 -6.12 -13.81
N GLN A 89 -15.28 -6.92 -14.46
CA GLN A 89 -15.70 -8.17 -15.10
C GLN A 89 -16.14 -9.25 -14.10
N GLU A 90 -15.50 -9.33 -12.93
CA GLU A 90 -15.86 -10.26 -11.87
C GLU A 90 -17.24 -9.91 -11.29
N GLN A 91 -17.50 -8.62 -11.02
CA GLN A 91 -18.80 -8.16 -10.53
C GLN A 91 -19.94 -8.43 -11.53
N LEU A 92 -19.71 -8.16 -12.81
CA LEU A 92 -20.68 -8.47 -13.87
C LEU A 92 -21.02 -9.97 -13.94
N LYS A 93 -20.06 -10.87 -13.67
CA LYS A 93 -20.31 -12.31 -13.69
C LYS A 93 -21.12 -12.77 -12.48
N GLU A 94 -20.86 -12.20 -11.31
CA GLU A 94 -21.62 -12.48 -10.09
C GLU A 94 -23.08 -12.03 -10.23
N GLU A 95 -23.32 -10.82 -10.76
CA GLU A 95 -24.68 -10.30 -11.00
C GLU A 95 -25.49 -11.16 -11.99
N ASN A 96 -24.86 -11.66 -13.06
CA ASN A 96 -25.53 -12.49 -14.06
C ASN A 96 -25.71 -13.97 -13.63
N SER A 97 -25.22 -14.34 -12.45
CA SER A 97 -25.34 -15.70 -11.89
C SER A 97 -26.42 -15.81 -10.80
N ILE A 98 -27.20 -14.75 -10.57
CA ILE A 98 -28.28 -14.65 -9.56
C ILE A 98 -29.64 -14.62 -10.25
#